data_AF-A0A920RYS7-F1
#
_entry.id   AF-A0A920RYS7-F1
#
_cell.length_a   1.000
_cell.length_b   1.000
_cell.length_c   1.000
_cell.angle_alpha   90.00
_cell.angle_beta   90.00
_cell.angle_gamma   90.00
#
_symmetry.space_group_name_H-M   'P 1'
#
loop_
_entity.id
_entity.type
_entity.pdbx_description
1 polymer ?
#
loop_
_entity_poly.entity_id
_entity_poly.type
_entity_poly.pdbx_seq_one_letter_code
_entity_poly.pdbx_strand_id
1 'polypeptide(L)'
;MISDPGTMSLMPKDPWIGVKIPTFVSTGSNDFSEVSSARVNFPFKYQVPKELAKSSAPHHYVFIEGADHYLGGLICRTDVPGPFQYEALRIAAATSTTFLEAYVGNNSDAKQAMLFGNLDLVTSGKATLATK
;
A
#
# COMPACT_ATOMS: atom_id res chain seq x y z
N MET A 1 -5.82 1.08 -3.11
CA MET A 1 -5.07 -0.05 -2.51
C MET A 1 -5.02 -1.14 -3.56
N ILE A 2 -3.88 -1.83 -3.73
CA ILE A 2 -3.72 -2.84 -4.78
C ILE A 2 -3.68 -4.23 -4.14
N SER A 3 -4.47 -5.17 -4.67
CA SER A 3 -4.39 -6.59 -4.31
C SER A 3 -3.16 -7.21 -4.99
N ASP A 4 -2.54 -8.22 -4.37
CA ASP A 4 -1.30 -8.83 -4.91
C ASP A 4 -1.59 -9.51 -6.25
N PRO A 5 -1.09 -8.98 -7.38
CA PRO A 5 -1.31 -9.55 -8.69
C PRO A 5 -0.74 -10.97 -8.81
N GLY A 6 0.24 -11.37 -7.98
CA GLY A 6 0.75 -12.74 -7.96
C GLY A 6 -0.29 -13.80 -7.60
N THR A 7 -1.42 -13.40 -7.00
CA THR A 7 -2.53 -14.29 -6.63
C THR A 7 -3.67 -14.29 -7.65
N MET A 8 -3.58 -13.50 -8.73
CA MET A 8 -4.63 -13.38 -9.75
C MET A 8 -4.40 -14.35 -10.91
N SER A 9 -5.47 -15.05 -11.33
CA SER A 9 -5.42 -16.12 -12.35
C SER A 9 -4.92 -15.68 -13.73
N LEU A 10 -4.99 -14.38 -14.03
CA LEU A 10 -4.60 -13.80 -15.32
C LEU A 10 -3.17 -13.22 -15.33
N MET A 11 -2.47 -13.23 -14.19
CA MET A 11 -1.15 -12.62 -14.10
C MET A 11 -0.05 -13.64 -14.47
N PRO A 12 1.05 -13.17 -15.09
CA PRO A 12 2.20 -14.04 -15.37
C PRO A 12 2.80 -14.58 -14.07
N LYS A 13 3.54 -15.68 -14.16
CA LYS A 13 4.09 -16.42 -13.00
C LYS A 13 4.90 -15.56 -12.02
N ASP A 14 5.57 -14.53 -12.52
CA ASP A 14 6.40 -13.60 -11.74
C ASP A 14 6.07 -12.14 -12.15
N PRO A 15 4.88 -11.60 -11.80
CA PRO A 15 4.42 -10.34 -12.37
C PRO A 15 5.26 -9.12 -11.96
N TRP A 16 6.05 -9.30 -10.91
CA TRP A 16 6.88 -8.27 -10.31
C TRP A 16 8.31 -8.23 -10.84
N ILE A 17 8.79 -9.27 -11.54
CA ILE A 17 10.19 -9.37 -12.03
C ILE A 17 10.58 -8.25 -13.02
N GLY A 18 9.58 -7.65 -13.68
CA GLY A 18 9.77 -6.61 -14.69
C GLY A 18 9.69 -5.17 -14.18
N VAL A 19 9.34 -4.95 -12.91
CA VAL A 19 9.09 -3.60 -12.40
C VAL A 19 10.41 -2.91 -12.09
N LYS A 20 10.89 -2.09 -13.03
CA LYS A 20 12.18 -1.36 -12.97
C LYS A 20 12.06 0.10 -12.59
N ILE A 21 10.89 0.54 -12.13
CA ILE A 21 10.62 1.92 -11.75
C ILE A 21 10.25 1.98 -10.26
N PRO A 22 10.48 3.13 -9.59
CA PRO A 22 10.01 3.35 -8.24
C PRO A 22 8.52 3.01 -8.14
N THR A 23 8.15 2.25 -7.11
CA THR A 23 6.77 1.79 -6.93
C THR A 23 6.28 2.17 -5.55
N PHE A 24 5.00 2.50 -5.44
CA PHE A 24 4.33 2.75 -4.18
C PHE A 24 3.17 1.76 -4.03
N VAL A 25 3.14 1.07 -2.91
CA VAL A 25 2.05 0.16 -2.53
C VAL A 25 1.57 0.53 -1.13
N SER A 26 0.27 0.73 -0.97
CA SER A 26 -0.37 0.90 0.34
C SER A 26 -1.42 -0.17 0.60
N THR A 27 -1.44 -0.68 1.83
CA THR A 27 -2.39 -1.69 2.32
C THR A 27 -2.66 -1.49 3.82
N GLY A 28 -3.54 -2.31 4.41
CA GLY A 28 -3.91 -2.25 5.83
C GLY A 28 -4.13 -3.62 6.46
N SER A 29 -4.21 -3.66 7.79
CA SER A 29 -4.37 -4.93 8.52
C SER A 29 -5.73 -5.61 8.31
N ASN A 30 -6.74 -4.85 7.85
CA ASN A 30 -8.09 -5.33 7.53
C ASN A 30 -8.40 -5.26 6.02
N ASP A 31 -7.38 -5.06 5.18
CA ASP A 31 -7.51 -4.97 3.72
C ASP A 31 -7.69 -6.37 3.10
N PHE A 32 -8.84 -6.98 3.37
CA PHE A 32 -9.27 -8.21 2.72
C PHE A 32 -10.03 -7.81 1.45
N SER A 33 -9.46 -8.07 0.28
CA SER A 33 -10.12 -7.77 -0.99
C SER A 33 -11.51 -8.43 -1.05
N GLU A 34 -12.52 -7.67 -1.44
CA GLU A 34 -13.93 -8.12 -1.59
C GLU A 34 -14.13 -9.18 -2.70
N VAL A 35 -13.06 -9.74 -3.29
CA VAL A 35 -13.17 -11.07 -3.93
C VAL A 35 -13.55 -12.16 -2.91
N SER A 36 -13.48 -11.88 -1.62
CA SER A 36 -14.29 -12.56 -0.61
C SER A 36 -15.76 -12.11 -0.66
N SER A 37 -16.47 -12.57 -1.70
CA SER A 37 -17.88 -12.94 -1.48
C SER A 37 -17.96 -13.80 -0.21
N ALA A 38 -19.13 -13.89 0.45
CA ALA A 38 -19.37 -14.66 1.69
C ALA A 38 -18.91 -16.15 1.69
N ARG A 39 -18.29 -16.62 0.59
CA ARG A 39 -17.73 -17.94 0.35
C ARG A 39 -16.24 -18.09 0.67
N VAL A 40 -15.45 -17.01 0.83
CA VAL A 40 -13.98 -17.13 1.03
C VAL A 40 -13.47 -16.18 2.12
N ASN A 41 -13.43 -16.64 3.37
CA ASN A 41 -12.75 -15.93 4.45
C ASN A 41 -11.26 -16.30 4.44
N PHE A 42 -10.48 -15.72 3.52
CA PHE A 42 -9.03 -15.90 3.51
C PHE A 42 -8.39 -14.67 4.17
N PRO A 43 -7.48 -14.83 5.14
CA PRO A 43 -6.65 -13.74 5.61
C PRO A 43 -5.69 -13.36 4.48
N PHE A 44 -6.16 -12.54 3.54
CA PHE A 44 -5.31 -11.91 2.55
C PHE A 44 -4.35 -11.00 3.31
N LYS A 45 -3.08 -11.38 3.32
CA LYS A 45 -1.99 -10.53 3.79
C LYS A 45 -1.19 -10.21 2.55
N TYR A 46 -1.18 -8.95 2.13
CA TYR A 46 -0.28 -8.52 1.08
C TYR A 46 1.14 -8.79 1.54
N GLN A 47 1.81 -9.77 0.93
CA GLN A 47 3.22 -10.00 1.15
C GLN A 47 3.98 -9.20 0.10
N VAL A 48 5.02 -8.50 0.52
CA VAL A 48 5.95 -7.91 -0.43
C VAL A 48 6.53 -9.04 -1.29
N PRO A 49 6.31 -9.02 -2.62
CA PRO A 49 6.86 -10.02 -3.51
C PRO A 49 8.38 -10.09 -3.33
N LYS A 50 8.91 -11.29 -3.10
CA LYS A 50 10.36 -11.48 -2.91
C LYS A 50 11.14 -11.07 -4.17
N GLU A 51 10.48 -11.12 -5.31
CA GLU A 51 10.99 -10.76 -6.63
C GLU A 51 11.29 -9.26 -6.72
N LEU A 52 10.57 -8.40 -5.98
CA LEU A 52 10.85 -6.97 -5.94
C LEU A 52 12.16 -6.64 -5.22
N ALA A 53 12.62 -7.50 -4.31
CA ALA A 53 13.94 -7.34 -3.68
C ALA A 53 15.11 -7.52 -4.68
N LYS A 54 14.84 -8.00 -5.90
CA LYS A 54 15.84 -8.13 -6.98
C LYS A 54 15.80 -6.96 -7.96
N SER A 55 14.87 -6.02 -7.79
CA SER A 55 14.77 -4.84 -8.63
C SER A 55 15.89 -3.84 -8.34
N SER A 56 16.28 -3.09 -9.36
CA SER A 56 17.21 -1.97 -9.22
C SER A 56 16.54 -0.66 -8.81
N ALA A 57 15.20 -0.63 -8.72
CA ALA A 57 14.43 0.55 -8.33
C ALA A 57 13.90 0.40 -6.89
N PRO A 58 13.75 1.51 -6.14
CA PRO A 58 13.23 1.46 -4.78
C PRO A 58 11.72 1.21 -4.78
N HIS A 59 11.28 0.22 -4.02
CA HIS A 59 9.87 -0.11 -3.84
C HIS A 59 9.41 0.26 -2.43
N HIS A 60 8.40 1.11 -2.35
CA HIS A 60 7.87 1.72 -1.13
C HIS A 60 6.58 1.04 -0.71
N TYR A 61 6.54 0.58 0.53
CA TYR A 61 5.41 -0.13 1.10
C TYR A 61 4.90 0.60 2.32
N VAL A 62 3.67 1.08 2.25
CA VAL A 62 2.95 1.70 3.37
C VAL A 62 1.95 0.71 3.92
N PHE A 63 2.09 0.40 5.20
CA PHE A 63 1.13 -0.41 5.94
C PHE A 63 0.42 0.46 6.96
N ILE A 64 -0.92 0.47 6.96
CA ILE A 64 -1.75 1.28 7.85
C ILE A 64 -2.56 0.35 8.76
N GLU A 65 -2.32 0.44 10.07
CA GLU A 65 -2.99 -0.41 11.05
C GLU A 65 -4.49 -0.12 11.09
N GLY A 66 -5.30 -1.18 11.05
CA GLY A 66 -6.76 -1.14 11.09
C GLY A 66 -7.44 -0.80 9.77
N ALA A 67 -6.69 -0.32 8.76
CA ALA A 67 -7.27 0.11 7.49
C ALA A 67 -7.88 -1.08 6.73
N ASP A 68 -9.12 -0.90 6.25
CA ASP A 68 -9.78 -1.84 5.34
C ASP A 68 -9.66 -1.40 3.88
N HIS A 69 -10.10 -2.25 2.96
CA HIS A 69 -9.98 -2.04 1.51
C HIS A 69 -10.67 -0.76 1.02
N TYR A 70 -11.72 -0.34 1.70
CA TYR A 70 -12.60 0.79 1.33
C TYR A 70 -12.46 1.99 2.26
N LEU A 71 -11.52 1.93 3.22
CA LEU A 71 -11.30 2.93 4.25
C LEU A 71 -12.57 3.26 5.03
N GLY A 72 -13.33 2.24 5.45
CA GLY A 72 -14.62 2.39 6.11
C GLY A 72 -15.70 2.97 5.19
N GLY A 73 -15.58 2.76 3.88
CA GLY A 73 -16.51 3.22 2.86
C GLY A 73 -16.28 4.64 2.33
N LEU A 74 -15.11 5.21 2.59
CA LEU A 74 -14.70 6.52 2.06
C LEU A 74 -14.29 6.47 0.58
N ILE A 75 -13.96 5.28 0.06
CA ILE A 75 -13.63 5.08 -1.36
C ILE A 75 -14.43 3.93 -1.96
N CYS A 76 -14.83 4.08 -3.22
CA CYS A 76 -15.44 3.07 -4.10
C CYS A 76 -16.79 2.45 -3.68
N ARG A 77 -17.05 2.24 -2.38
CA ARG A 77 -18.25 1.58 -1.83
C ARG A 77 -18.68 2.29 -0.54
N THR A 78 -19.80 3.01 -0.56
CA THR A 78 -20.31 3.72 0.62
C THR A 78 -21.20 2.86 1.52
N ASP A 79 -21.42 1.61 1.15
CA ASP A 79 -22.29 0.63 1.82
C ASP A 79 -21.51 -0.37 2.70
N VAL A 80 -20.19 -0.20 2.82
CA VAL A 80 -19.35 -1.03 3.68
C VAL A 80 -19.62 -0.67 5.15
N PRO A 81 -19.89 -1.66 6.02
CA PRO A 81 -20.16 -1.41 7.42
C PRO A 81 -18.86 -1.06 8.18
N GLY A 82 -18.91 -0.02 9.01
CA GLY A 82 -17.80 0.37 9.88
C GLY A 82 -17.61 1.88 9.90
N PRO A 83 -16.91 2.43 10.90
CA PRO A 83 -16.70 3.86 10.96
C PRO A 83 -15.79 4.31 9.82
N PHE A 84 -16.08 5.47 9.25
CA PHE A 84 -15.21 6.10 8.25
C PHE A 84 -13.77 6.23 8.76
N GLN A 85 -12.80 5.76 7.96
CA GLN A 85 -11.39 5.71 8.34
C GLN A 85 -10.61 6.93 7.82
N TYR A 86 -11.02 8.14 8.24
CA TYR A 86 -10.43 9.39 7.76
C TYR A 86 -8.93 9.51 8.01
N GLU A 87 -8.44 9.00 9.16
CA GLU A 87 -7.02 9.03 9.47
C GLU A 87 -6.21 8.17 8.50
N ALA A 88 -6.67 6.95 8.22
CA ALA A 88 -6.05 6.06 7.24
C ALA A 88 -6.05 6.68 5.84
N LEU A 89 -7.15 7.31 5.43
CA LEU A 89 -7.24 8.05 4.17
C LEU A 89 -6.21 9.19 4.11
N ARG A 90 -6.08 9.98 5.18
CA ARG A 90 -5.10 11.06 5.27
C ARG A 90 -3.66 10.55 5.16
N ILE A 91 -3.34 9.45 5.85
CA ILE A 91 -2.02 8.82 5.77
C ILE A 91 -1.73 8.33 4.35
N ALA A 92 -2.66 7.61 3.73
CA ALA A 92 -2.50 7.10 2.37
C ALA A 92 -2.36 8.24 1.34
N ALA A 93 -3.15 9.30 1.46
CA ALA A 93 -3.09 10.46 0.57
C ALA A 93 -1.78 11.25 0.75
N ALA A 94 -1.36 11.52 1.99
CA ALA A 94 -0.13 12.25 2.26
C ALA A 94 1.10 11.47 1.75
N THR A 95 1.21 10.18 2.09
CA THR A 95 2.35 9.35 1.68
C THR A 95 2.42 9.12 0.18
N SER A 96 1.28 8.92 -0.50
CA SER A 96 1.26 8.83 -1.97
C SER A 96 1.66 10.14 -2.64
N THR A 97 1.25 11.28 -2.09
CA THR A 97 1.68 12.60 -2.58
C THR A 97 3.18 12.79 -2.40
N THR A 98 3.74 12.47 -1.23
CA THR A 98 5.19 12.53 -0.99
C THR A 98 5.96 11.62 -1.96
N PHE A 99 5.44 10.43 -2.26
CA PHE A 99 6.05 9.55 -3.27
C PHE A 99 6.06 10.20 -4.67
N LEU A 100 4.95 10.82 -5.08
CA LEU A 100 4.88 11.52 -6.38
C LEU A 100 5.83 12.73 -6.42
N GLU A 101 5.92 13.52 -5.35
CA GLU A 101 6.88 14.62 -5.25
C GLU A 101 8.32 14.13 -5.36
N ALA A 102 8.65 12.99 -4.73
CA ALA A 102 9.99 12.41 -4.76
C ALA A 102 10.43 11.98 -6.17
N TYR A 103 9.57 11.27 -6.91
CA TYR A 103 9.96 10.59 -8.16
C TYR A 103 9.45 11.25 -9.44
N VAL A 104 8.33 11.98 -9.38
CA VAL A 104 7.80 12.76 -10.51
C VAL A 104 8.20 14.23 -10.36
N GLY A 105 8.05 14.80 -9.17
CA GLY A 105 8.44 16.18 -8.87
C GLY A 105 9.95 16.39 -8.72
N ASN A 106 10.74 15.30 -8.63
CA ASN A 106 12.18 15.32 -8.38
C ASN A 106 12.59 16.13 -7.13
N ASN A 107 11.74 16.09 -6.09
CA ASN A 107 11.98 16.77 -4.82
C ASN A 107 12.91 15.92 -3.93
N SER A 108 14.08 16.47 -3.57
CA SER A 108 15.10 15.78 -2.76
C SER A 108 14.63 15.46 -1.35
N ASP A 109 13.87 16.35 -0.73
CA ASP A 109 13.41 16.20 0.65
C ASP A 109 12.32 15.14 0.73
N ALA A 110 11.40 15.14 -0.24
CA ALA A 110 10.40 14.09 -0.38
C ALA A 110 11.07 12.74 -0.64
N LYS A 111 12.11 12.69 -1.47
CA LYS A 111 12.88 11.46 -1.70
C LYS A 111 13.59 10.98 -0.44
N GLN A 112 14.18 11.88 0.34
CA GLN A 112 14.78 11.55 1.63
C GLN A 112 13.74 11.04 2.62
N ALA A 113 12.56 11.65 2.67
CA ALA A 113 11.45 11.20 3.50
C ALA A 113 10.97 9.80 3.11
N MET A 114 10.86 9.50 1.81
CA MET A 114 10.47 8.15 1.35
C MET A 114 11.52 7.08 1.68
N LEU A 115 12.82 7.41 1.60
CA LEU A 115 13.89 6.44 1.81
C LEU A 115 14.27 6.24 3.29
N PHE A 116 14.18 7.30 4.10
CA PHE A 116 14.75 7.34 5.44
C PHE A 116 13.80 7.90 6.51
N GLY A 117 12.60 8.33 6.13
CA GLY A 117 11.61 8.85 7.06
C GLY A 117 11.07 7.77 8.00
N ASN A 118 10.62 8.20 9.17
CA ASN A 118 10.01 7.31 10.16
C ASN A 118 8.49 7.58 10.22
N LEU A 119 7.74 6.91 9.34
CA LEU A 119 6.28 7.06 9.28
C LEU A 119 5.60 6.59 10.57
N ASP A 120 6.17 5.60 11.24
CA ASP A 120 5.67 5.07 12.52
C ASP A 120 5.65 6.17 13.58
N LEU A 121 6.77 6.88 13.74
CA LEU A 121 6.88 8.02 14.65
C LEU A 121 5.91 9.15 14.28
N VAL A 122 5.85 9.53 13.00
CA VAL A 122 5.02 10.64 12.51
C VAL A 122 3.52 10.36 12.67
N THR A 123 3.14 9.09 12.64
CA THR A 123 1.75 8.65 12.76
C THR A 123 1.43 8.06 14.13
N SER A 124 2.31 8.21 15.13
CA SER A 124 2.12 7.66 16.47
C SER A 124 1.78 6.15 16.47
N GLY A 125 2.48 5.38 15.64
CA GLY A 125 2.34 3.93 15.52
C GLY A 125 1.18 3.47 14.63
N LYS A 126 0.54 4.36 13.87
CA LYS A 126 -0.60 4.01 13.01
C LYS A 126 -0.20 3.50 11.64
N ALA A 127 1.00 3.83 11.15
CA ALA A 127 1.47 3.36 9.86
C ALA A 127 2.98 3.20 9.81
N THR A 128 3.44 2.24 9.01
CA THR A 128 4.86 2.01 8.74
C THR A 128 5.16 2.20 7.27
N LEU A 129 6.39 2.64 6.97
CA LEU A 129 6.93 2.73 5.62
C LEU A 129 8.18 1.86 5.55
N ALA A 130 8.23 0.95 4.58
CA ALA A 130 9.40 0.16 4.27
C ALA A 130 9.83 0.41 2.83
N THR A 131 11.14 0.53 2.60
CA THR A 131 11.73 0.49 1.25
C THR A 131 12.41 -0.85 1.03
N LYS A 132 12.22 -1.45 -0.15
CA LYS A 132 12.96 -2.64 -0.62
C LYS A 132 13.67 -2.34 -1.93
#